data_AF-B4SS53-F1
#
_entry.id   AF-B4SS53-F1
#
_cell.length_a   1.000
_cell.length_b   1.000
_cell.length_c   1.000
_cell.angle_alpha   90.00
_cell.angle_beta   90.00
_cell.angle_gamma   90.00
#
_symmetry.space_group_name_H-M   'P 1'
#
loop_
_entity.id
_entity.type
_entity.pdbx_description
1 polymer ?
#
loop_
_entity_poly.entity_id
_entity_poly.type
_entity_poly.pdbx_seq_one_letter_code
_entity_poly.pdbx_strand_id
1 'polypeptide(L)'
;MQAWPVVAVESPQATVEVAYSPSLDLFNLLDNLPDWLPGYTASVYQQEWQRRFGLDEQDRALLAAYAAFRQRTSPLARDHEVMAAAAERVFAGADTRDGDPFANHFLAAESFDVAVKAAIAGQDHHDQALLRRYYARFAPHARQLLAGQAPFNAQKRELARQLASDPVGGLAAQMQAFFRVDAPATFQVRFLWWPDATQTQAKLRDGYIFLFSMFDAEEDWAPIVMHEYSHFLSAGQPPAQRKALAEAFTALCPAALTLRNPLNALEEPLAIYWGQYRFEQEVRGDTLSPESSWYIQPHADQAAKALAAAFPATGPAPRLEAGPLLDAAASVCADAKVK
;
A
#
# COMPACT_ATOMS: atom_id res chain seq x y z
N MET A 1 -22.25 -21.76 -45.42
CA MET A 1 -21.23 -21.40 -44.42
C MET A 1 -21.83 -20.35 -43.51
N GLN A 2 -22.21 -20.73 -42.29
CA GLN A 2 -22.73 -19.80 -41.29
C GLN A 2 -21.56 -19.15 -40.56
N ALA A 3 -21.51 -17.82 -40.53
CA ALA A 3 -20.55 -17.07 -39.74
C ALA A 3 -20.93 -17.22 -38.25
N TRP A 4 -20.01 -17.75 -37.45
CA TRP A 4 -20.16 -17.76 -36.00
C TRP A 4 -19.96 -16.35 -35.46
N PRO A 5 -20.77 -15.91 -34.47
CA PRO A 5 -20.53 -14.63 -33.83
C PRO A 5 -19.21 -14.73 -33.05
N VAL A 6 -18.29 -13.84 -33.37
CA VAL A 6 -17.13 -13.58 -32.51
C VAL A 6 -17.70 -12.95 -31.25
N VAL A 7 -17.87 -13.76 -30.20
CA VAL A 7 -18.10 -13.24 -28.85
C VAL A 7 -16.81 -12.52 -28.50
N ALA A 8 -16.86 -11.19 -28.45
CA ALA A 8 -15.81 -10.41 -27.83
C ALA A 8 -15.69 -10.92 -26.40
N VAL A 9 -14.62 -11.66 -26.12
CA VAL A 9 -14.25 -11.97 -24.74
C VAL A 9 -13.81 -10.63 -24.19
N GLU A 10 -14.68 -9.98 -23.41
CA GLU A 10 -14.25 -8.87 -22.57
C GLU A 10 -13.09 -9.39 -21.74
N SER A 11 -11.88 -8.92 -22.04
CA SER A 11 -10.73 -9.15 -21.17
C SER A 11 -11.12 -8.66 -19.78
N PRO A 12 -10.95 -9.45 -18.71
CA PRO A 12 -11.29 -9.00 -17.36
C PRO A 12 -10.46 -7.76 -17.07
N GLN A 13 -11.10 -6.60 -17.11
CA GLN A 13 -10.47 -5.35 -16.72
C GLN A 13 -10.17 -5.41 -15.22
N ALA A 14 -9.01 -4.92 -14.81
CA ALA A 14 -8.73 -4.72 -13.40
C ALA A 14 -9.81 -3.79 -12.83
N THR A 15 -10.66 -4.31 -11.95
CA THR A 15 -11.69 -3.51 -11.27
C THR A 15 -11.08 -2.90 -10.03
N VAL A 16 -10.93 -1.58 -9.99
CA VAL A 16 -10.59 -0.85 -8.77
C VAL A 16 -11.87 -0.44 -8.06
N GLU A 17 -12.07 -0.92 -6.84
CA GLU A 17 -13.23 -0.58 -6.03
C GLU A 17 -12.87 0.50 -5.01
N VAL A 18 -13.34 1.72 -5.21
CA VAL A 18 -13.08 2.85 -4.31
C VAL A 18 -14.24 3.01 -3.33
N ALA A 19 -13.99 2.74 -2.04
CA ALA A 19 -15.03 2.82 -1.02
C ALA A 19 -14.57 3.52 0.28
N TYR A 20 -15.53 3.71 1.17
CA TYR A 20 -15.32 4.13 2.56
C TYR A 20 -16.09 3.13 3.42
N SER A 21 -15.43 2.60 4.46
CA SER A 21 -16.05 1.69 5.42
C SER A 21 -15.93 2.32 6.81
N PRO A 22 -17.03 2.77 7.43
CA PRO A 22 -17.01 3.32 8.78
C PRO A 22 -16.47 2.31 9.81
N SER A 23 -16.72 1.01 9.59
CA SER A 23 -16.23 -0.06 10.44
C SER A 23 -14.70 -0.15 10.38
N LEU A 24 -14.14 -0.14 9.17
CA LEU A 24 -12.71 -0.20 8.95
C LEU A 24 -12.00 1.05 9.47
N ASP A 25 -12.57 2.23 9.24
CA ASP A 25 -12.02 3.50 9.70
C ASP A 25 -11.96 3.57 11.24
N LEU A 26 -13.04 3.13 11.90
CA LEU A 26 -13.08 3.01 13.35
C LEU A 26 -12.05 2.02 13.89
N PHE A 27 -11.90 0.86 13.24
CA PHE A 27 -10.84 -0.08 13.58
C PHE A 27 -9.45 0.53 13.39
N ASN A 28 -9.19 1.16 12.24
CA ASN A 28 -7.91 1.76 11.92
C ASN A 28 -7.50 2.83 12.94
N LEU A 29 -8.41 3.74 13.30
CA LEU A 29 -8.18 4.74 14.34
C LEU A 29 -7.75 4.06 15.64
N LEU A 30 -8.55 3.09 16.11
CA LEU A 30 -8.30 2.40 17.37
C LEU A 30 -7.01 1.57 17.33
N ASP A 31 -6.71 0.90 16.22
CA ASP A 31 -5.48 0.12 16.07
C ASP A 31 -4.23 1.02 16.01
N ASN A 32 -4.33 2.25 15.50
CA ASN A 32 -3.21 3.20 15.52
C ASN A 32 -3.07 3.97 16.85
N LEU A 33 -4.14 4.07 17.65
CA LEU A 33 -4.16 4.85 18.90
C LEU A 33 -3.03 4.53 19.90
N PRO A 34 -2.59 3.27 20.10
CA PRO A 34 -1.48 2.96 20.99
C PRO A 34 -0.10 3.08 20.33
N ASP A 35 -0.01 3.38 19.04
CA ASP A 35 1.22 3.38 18.24
C ASP A 35 2.07 2.13 18.47
N TRP A 36 1.43 0.95 18.34
CA TRP A 36 2.01 -0.33 18.78
C TRP A 36 3.20 -0.82 17.96
N LEU A 37 3.44 -0.27 16.76
CA LEU A 37 4.62 -0.55 15.96
C LEU A 37 5.07 0.73 15.26
N PRO A 38 5.86 1.59 15.93
CA PRO A 38 6.27 2.89 15.37
C PRO A 38 6.91 2.76 13.99
N GLY A 39 6.47 3.60 13.05
CA GLY A 39 6.84 3.53 11.64
C GLY A 39 5.86 2.72 10.78
N TYR A 40 5.13 1.77 11.39
CA TYR A 40 3.99 1.10 10.78
C TYR A 40 2.65 1.72 11.23
N THR A 41 2.50 1.95 12.53
CA THR A 41 1.47 2.80 13.12
C THR A 41 1.95 4.24 13.24
N ALA A 42 1.04 5.16 13.52
CA ALA A 42 1.34 6.58 13.59
C ALA A 42 0.90 7.22 14.92
N SER A 43 1.87 7.80 15.63
CA SER A 43 1.65 8.50 16.90
C SER A 43 0.68 9.69 16.83
N VAL A 44 0.42 10.23 15.64
CA VAL A 44 -0.51 11.36 15.44
C VAL A 44 -1.92 11.07 15.95
N TYR A 45 -2.38 9.81 15.91
CA TYR A 45 -3.67 9.42 16.46
C TYR A 45 -3.70 9.57 17.98
N GLN A 46 -2.64 9.16 18.67
CA GLN A 46 -2.53 9.32 20.12
C GLN A 46 -2.42 10.79 20.53
N GLN A 47 -1.65 11.58 19.77
CA GLN A 47 -1.51 13.02 20.00
C GLN A 47 -2.86 13.72 19.88
N GLU A 48 -3.62 13.41 18.82
CA GLU A 48 -4.93 13.99 18.60
C GLU A 48 -5.94 13.54 19.66
N TRP A 49 -5.87 12.27 20.08
CA TRP A 49 -6.69 11.76 21.17
C TRP A 49 -6.41 12.45 22.51
N GLN A 50 -5.13 12.55 22.88
CA GLN A 50 -4.68 13.25 24.07
C GLN A 50 -5.12 14.71 24.08
N ARG A 51 -5.09 15.38 22.92
CA ARG A 51 -5.52 16.77 22.77
C ARG A 51 -7.02 16.95 23.00
N ARG A 52 -7.86 16.01 22.52
CA ARG A 52 -9.33 16.12 22.58
C ARG A 52 -9.94 15.58 23.86
N PHE A 53 -9.46 14.43 24.33
CA PHE A 53 -10.10 13.66 25.40
C PHE A 53 -9.22 13.52 26.64
N GLY A 54 -7.91 13.77 26.51
CA GLY A 54 -6.93 13.40 27.53
C GLY A 54 -6.64 11.91 27.53
N LEU A 55 -5.61 11.52 28.28
CA LEU A 55 -5.28 10.12 28.59
C LEU A 55 -4.85 10.04 30.06
N ASP A 56 -5.69 9.41 30.87
CA ASP A 56 -5.36 9.11 32.26
C ASP A 56 -4.42 7.90 32.37
N GLU A 57 -3.99 7.54 33.59
CA GLU A 57 -3.09 6.41 33.81
C GLU A 57 -3.72 5.07 33.39
N GLN A 58 -5.03 4.91 33.57
CA GLN A 58 -5.75 3.71 33.19
C GLN A 58 -5.82 3.57 31.66
N ASP A 59 -6.02 4.67 30.94
CA ASP A 59 -6.00 4.71 29.48
C ASP A 59 -4.63 4.33 28.95
N ARG A 60 -3.56 4.90 29.51
CA ARG A 60 -2.18 4.58 29.11
C ARG A 60 -1.84 3.11 29.35
N ALA A 61 -2.25 2.55 30.49
CA ALA A 61 -2.04 1.13 30.79
C ALA A 61 -2.82 0.23 29.80
N LEU A 62 -4.03 0.62 29.43
CA LEU A 62 -4.87 -0.14 28.51
C LEU A 62 -4.35 -0.07 27.06
N LEU A 63 -3.85 1.09 26.64
CA LEU A 63 -3.16 1.28 25.36
C LEU A 63 -1.89 0.43 25.28
N ALA A 64 -1.05 0.45 26.33
CA ALA A 64 0.16 -0.37 26.39
C ALA A 64 -0.17 -1.88 26.35
N ALA A 65 -1.22 -2.32 27.04
CA ALA A 65 -1.64 -3.71 27.02
C ALA A 65 -2.15 -4.13 25.63
N TYR A 66 -2.92 -3.29 24.94
CA TYR A 66 -3.34 -3.54 23.56
C TYR A 66 -2.13 -3.57 22.61
N ALA A 67 -1.17 -2.65 22.77
CA ALA A 67 0.05 -2.66 21.97
C ALA A 67 0.81 -3.99 22.10
N ALA A 68 1.01 -4.46 23.34
CA ALA A 68 1.66 -5.74 23.60
C ALA A 68 0.89 -6.93 23.00
N PHE A 69 -0.45 -6.89 22.99
CA PHE A 69 -1.26 -7.87 22.28
C PHE A 69 -0.98 -7.85 20.78
N ARG A 70 -0.97 -6.69 20.14
CA ARG A 70 -0.74 -6.56 18.69
C ARG A 70 0.68 -6.96 18.29
N GLN A 71 1.69 -6.53 19.04
CA GLN A 71 3.09 -6.95 18.82
C GLN A 71 3.28 -8.46 18.93
N ARG A 72 2.53 -9.14 19.81
CA ARG A 72 2.60 -10.60 19.97
C ARG A 72 1.88 -11.36 18.85
N THR A 73 0.76 -10.82 18.35
CA THR A 73 -0.18 -11.56 17.49
C THR A 73 -0.06 -11.20 16.01
N SER A 74 0.35 -9.98 15.70
CA SER A 74 0.47 -9.50 14.33
C SER A 74 1.68 -10.12 13.64
N PRO A 75 1.53 -10.68 12.43
CA PRO A 75 2.66 -11.13 11.61
C PRO A 75 3.68 -10.01 11.34
N LEU A 76 3.23 -8.76 11.24
CA LEU A 76 4.03 -7.58 10.91
C LEU A 76 5.03 -7.19 12.01
N ALA A 77 4.76 -7.60 13.25
CA ALA A 77 5.67 -7.39 14.37
C ALA A 77 6.75 -8.47 14.46
N ARG A 78 6.69 -9.51 13.61
CA ARG A 78 7.76 -10.50 13.50
C ARG A 78 8.89 -9.86 12.69
N ASP A 79 10.13 -10.08 13.12
CA ASP A 79 11.29 -9.56 12.39
C ASP A 79 11.37 -10.17 10.99
N HIS A 80 10.85 -9.44 10.00
CA HIS A 80 10.99 -9.78 8.58
C HIS A 80 12.47 -9.80 8.14
N GLU A 81 13.34 -9.05 8.83
CA GLU A 81 14.80 -9.06 8.60
C GLU A 81 15.42 -10.45 8.81
N VAL A 82 14.79 -11.33 9.58
CA VAL A 82 15.34 -12.65 9.91
C VAL A 82 14.87 -13.74 8.93
N MET A 83 13.82 -13.49 8.14
CA MET A 83 13.15 -14.55 7.34
C MET A 83 13.39 -14.50 5.82
N ALA A 84 13.67 -13.33 5.24
CA ALA A 84 14.00 -13.23 3.82
C ALA A 84 15.52 -13.30 3.60
N ALA A 85 15.96 -13.98 2.55
CA ALA A 85 17.36 -13.86 2.11
C ALA A 85 17.67 -12.38 1.83
N ALA A 86 18.83 -11.88 2.26
CA ALA A 86 19.15 -10.45 2.21
C ALA A 86 18.91 -9.82 0.82
N ALA A 87 19.15 -10.58 -0.26
CA ALA A 87 18.91 -10.14 -1.63
C ALA A 87 17.44 -9.84 -1.93
N GLU A 88 16.49 -10.60 -1.38
CA GLU A 88 15.05 -10.48 -1.67
C GLU A 88 14.42 -9.22 -1.05
N ARG A 89 15.15 -8.50 -0.18
CA ARG A 89 14.72 -7.26 0.48
C ARG A 89 14.49 -6.09 -0.46
N VAL A 90 14.94 -6.17 -1.72
CA VAL A 90 14.70 -5.15 -2.75
C VAL A 90 13.27 -5.20 -3.32
N PHE A 91 12.47 -6.19 -2.91
CA PHE A 91 11.04 -6.30 -3.16
C PHE A 91 10.25 -6.48 -1.84
N ALA A 92 9.02 -5.97 -1.71
CA ALA A 92 8.22 -6.05 -0.48
C ALA A 92 7.73 -7.47 -0.23
N GLY A 93 7.80 -7.97 1.00
CA GLY A 93 7.54 -9.37 1.33
C GLY A 93 6.13 -9.88 1.00
N ALA A 94 5.91 -11.19 1.16
CA ALA A 94 4.60 -11.80 0.90
C ALA A 94 3.50 -11.31 1.88
N ASP A 95 3.88 -10.79 3.04
CA ASP A 95 3.03 -10.13 4.04
C ASP A 95 2.27 -8.92 3.50
N THR A 96 2.73 -8.32 2.40
CA THR A 96 1.96 -7.28 1.71
C THR A 96 0.66 -7.85 1.09
N ARG A 97 0.56 -9.17 0.93
CA ARG A 97 -0.64 -9.91 0.52
C ARG A 97 -1.23 -10.76 1.64
N ASP A 98 -0.39 -11.42 2.43
CA ASP A 98 -0.80 -12.30 3.51
C ASP A 98 -1.24 -11.49 4.71
N GLY A 99 -2.56 -11.30 4.82
CA GLY A 99 -3.09 -10.30 5.72
C GLY A 99 -3.04 -10.62 7.21
N ASP A 100 -3.15 -9.57 8.04
CA ASP A 100 -3.20 -9.75 9.49
C ASP A 100 -4.51 -10.44 9.90
N PRO A 101 -4.46 -11.66 10.47
CA PRO A 101 -5.65 -12.41 10.84
C PRO A 101 -6.60 -11.64 11.75
N PHE A 102 -6.08 -10.77 12.63
CA PHE A 102 -6.90 -9.96 13.51
C PHE A 102 -7.58 -8.80 12.75
N ALA A 103 -6.83 -8.07 11.94
CA ALA A 103 -7.34 -6.95 11.14
C ALA A 103 -8.34 -7.41 10.05
N ASN A 104 -8.16 -8.62 9.52
CA ASN A 104 -9.01 -9.23 8.50
C ASN A 104 -10.50 -9.27 8.90
N HIS A 105 -10.81 -9.36 10.20
CA HIS A 105 -12.19 -9.30 10.68
C HIS A 105 -12.89 -7.97 10.38
N PHE A 106 -12.15 -6.89 10.09
CA PHE A 106 -12.68 -5.54 9.94
C PHE A 106 -12.73 -5.05 8.49
N LEU A 107 -11.97 -5.67 7.57
CA LEU A 107 -11.78 -5.21 6.19
C LEU A 107 -13.08 -5.14 5.38
N ALA A 108 -13.89 -6.20 5.46
CA ALA A 108 -15.16 -6.33 4.73
C ALA A 108 -16.37 -6.48 5.67
N ALA A 109 -16.22 -6.10 6.94
CA ALA A 109 -17.30 -6.25 7.91
C ALA A 109 -18.44 -5.26 7.67
N GLU A 110 -19.67 -5.77 7.78
CA GLU A 110 -20.89 -4.96 7.71
C GLU A 110 -20.95 -3.91 8.81
N SER A 111 -20.46 -4.25 10.02
CA SER A 111 -20.41 -3.32 11.14
C SER A 111 -19.25 -3.62 12.08
N PHE A 112 -18.80 -2.56 12.77
CA PHE A 112 -17.72 -2.64 13.73
C PHE A 112 -18.04 -3.60 14.89
N ASP A 113 -19.27 -3.58 15.42
CA ASP A 113 -19.62 -4.43 16.56
C ASP A 113 -19.65 -5.92 16.21
N VAL A 114 -20.02 -6.28 14.98
CA VAL A 114 -19.94 -7.66 14.49
C VAL A 114 -18.48 -8.08 14.32
N ALA A 115 -17.66 -7.21 13.71
CA ALA A 115 -16.22 -7.45 13.54
C ALA A 115 -15.51 -7.66 14.87
N VAL A 116 -15.72 -6.76 15.85
CA VAL A 116 -15.13 -6.86 17.19
C VAL A 116 -15.52 -8.16 17.88
N LYS A 117 -16.80 -8.56 17.83
CA LYS A 117 -17.24 -9.82 18.43
C LYS A 117 -16.52 -11.01 17.84
N ALA A 118 -16.41 -11.06 16.50
CA ALA A 118 -15.70 -12.13 15.80
C ALA A 118 -14.20 -12.14 16.14
N ALA A 119 -13.54 -10.98 16.07
CA ALA A 119 -12.12 -10.82 16.35
C ALA A 119 -11.76 -11.25 17.79
N ILE A 120 -12.60 -10.86 18.77
CA ILE A 120 -12.44 -11.25 20.18
C ILE A 120 -12.64 -12.75 20.36
N ALA A 121 -13.65 -13.35 19.72
CA ALA A 121 -13.96 -14.77 19.89
C ALA A 121 -12.82 -15.71 19.48
N GLY A 122 -11.97 -15.27 18.54
CA GLY A 122 -10.77 -16.01 18.11
C GLY A 122 -9.57 -15.94 19.06
N GLN A 123 -9.62 -15.15 20.14
CA GLN A 123 -8.50 -14.97 21.07
C GLN A 123 -8.61 -15.86 22.32
N ASP A 124 -7.51 -15.98 23.06
CA ASP A 124 -7.52 -16.64 24.36
C ASP A 124 -8.33 -15.87 25.42
N HIS A 125 -8.61 -16.49 26.56
CA HIS A 125 -9.43 -15.88 27.62
C HIS A 125 -8.86 -14.57 28.18
N HIS A 126 -7.54 -14.43 28.24
CA HIS A 126 -6.89 -13.23 28.76
C HIS A 126 -7.07 -12.07 27.77
N ASP A 127 -6.74 -12.31 26.50
CA ASP A 127 -6.85 -11.34 25.42
C ASP A 127 -8.31 -10.95 25.15
N GLN A 128 -9.24 -11.89 25.29
CA GLN A 128 -10.67 -11.59 25.23
C GLN A 128 -11.08 -10.55 26.28
N ALA A 129 -10.63 -10.69 27.53
CA ALA A 129 -10.96 -9.75 28.59
C ALA A 129 -10.30 -8.38 28.35
N LEU A 130 -9.06 -8.37 27.88
CA LEU A 130 -8.34 -7.16 27.48
C LEU A 130 -9.08 -6.40 26.38
N LEU A 131 -9.36 -7.06 25.25
CA LEU A 131 -9.98 -6.44 24.08
C LEU A 131 -11.39 -5.91 24.39
N ARG A 132 -12.20 -6.64 25.18
CA ARG A 132 -13.51 -6.13 25.62
C ARG A 132 -13.38 -4.82 26.41
N ARG A 133 -12.42 -4.75 27.34
CA ARG A 133 -12.15 -3.53 28.11
C ARG A 133 -11.66 -2.40 27.21
N TYR A 134 -10.73 -2.71 26.30
CA TYR A 134 -10.17 -1.76 25.34
C TYR A 134 -11.26 -1.11 24.49
N TYR A 135 -12.04 -1.91 23.76
CA TYR A 135 -13.09 -1.39 22.88
C TYR A 135 -14.21 -0.70 23.66
N ALA A 136 -14.59 -1.19 24.84
CA ALA A 136 -15.59 -0.51 25.67
C ALA A 136 -15.12 0.89 26.12
N ARG A 137 -13.82 1.06 26.37
CA ARG A 137 -13.23 2.34 26.81
C ARG A 137 -13.10 3.36 25.67
N PHE A 138 -12.59 2.92 24.51
CA PHE A 138 -12.19 3.85 23.44
C PHE A 138 -13.21 3.96 22.29
N ALA A 139 -13.94 2.90 21.94
CA ALA A 139 -14.83 2.93 20.77
C ALA A 139 -15.92 4.02 20.83
N PRO A 140 -16.53 4.37 22.00
CA PRO A 140 -17.53 5.45 22.06
C PRO A 140 -16.97 6.81 21.61
N HIS A 141 -15.79 7.21 22.10
CA HIS A 141 -15.16 8.47 21.71
C HIS A 141 -14.62 8.43 20.28
N ALA A 142 -14.10 7.29 19.83
CA ALA A 142 -13.66 7.13 18.45
C ALA A 142 -14.83 7.26 17.46
N ARG A 143 -16.00 6.70 17.80
CA ARG A 143 -17.25 6.93 17.04
C ARG A 143 -17.64 8.39 17.01
N GLN A 144 -17.55 9.10 18.14
CA GLN A 144 -17.83 10.54 18.18
C GLN A 144 -16.85 11.34 17.32
N LEU A 145 -15.58 10.95 17.30
CA LEU A 145 -14.55 11.60 16.48
C LEU A 145 -14.83 11.47 14.98
N LEU A 146 -15.30 10.28 14.57
CA LEU A 146 -15.66 9.99 13.18
C LEU A 146 -17.11 10.39 12.84
N ALA A 147 -17.94 10.70 13.84
CA ALA A 147 -19.32 11.12 13.64
C ALA A 147 -19.37 12.57 13.10
N GLY A 148 -20.18 12.78 12.06
CA GLY A 148 -20.53 14.13 11.60
C GLY A 148 -20.04 14.53 10.21
N GLN A 149 -19.47 13.61 9.42
CA GLN A 149 -19.15 13.90 8.02
C GLN A 149 -19.60 12.75 7.11
N ALA A 150 -19.96 13.07 5.87
CA ALA A 150 -20.18 12.09 4.80
C ALA A 150 -18.82 11.90 4.10
N PRO A 151 -17.88 11.20 4.76
CA PRO A 151 -16.49 11.55 4.67
C PRO A 151 -15.93 10.99 3.37
N PHE A 152 -15.15 11.79 2.67
CA PHE A 152 -14.53 11.42 1.39
C PHE A 152 -15.49 11.27 0.20
N ASN A 153 -16.78 11.63 0.26
CA ASN A 153 -17.68 11.47 -0.90
C ASN A 153 -17.17 12.15 -2.19
N ALA A 154 -16.61 13.35 -2.07
CA ALA A 154 -16.00 14.04 -3.20
C ALA A 154 -14.74 13.30 -3.68
N GLN A 155 -13.78 13.03 -2.79
CA GLN A 155 -12.54 12.32 -3.10
C GLN A 155 -12.80 10.93 -3.72
N LYS A 156 -13.72 10.15 -3.15
CA LYS A 156 -14.13 8.84 -3.67
C LYS A 156 -14.71 8.92 -5.07
N ARG A 157 -15.66 9.82 -5.29
CA ARG A 157 -16.31 9.94 -6.61
C ARG A 157 -15.30 10.38 -7.65
N GLU A 158 -14.44 11.32 -7.30
CA GLU A 158 -13.41 11.82 -8.19
C GLU A 158 -12.37 10.74 -8.51
N LEU A 159 -11.85 10.04 -7.50
CA LEU A 159 -10.93 8.93 -7.69
C LEU A 159 -11.56 7.79 -8.51
N ALA A 160 -12.79 7.40 -8.19
CA ALA A 160 -13.49 6.37 -8.95
C ALA A 160 -13.69 6.80 -10.43
N ARG A 161 -14.00 8.07 -10.68
CA ARG A 161 -14.14 8.62 -12.03
C ARG A 161 -12.82 8.57 -12.79
N GLN A 162 -11.70 8.94 -12.15
CA GLN A 162 -10.38 8.91 -12.77
C GLN A 162 -9.95 7.48 -13.11
N LEU A 163 -10.17 6.53 -12.19
CA LEU A 163 -9.76 5.13 -12.36
C LEU A 163 -10.67 4.31 -13.28
N ALA A 164 -11.90 4.77 -13.56
CA ALA A 164 -12.86 4.06 -14.42
C ALA A 164 -12.61 4.25 -15.93
N SER A 165 -11.52 4.92 -16.33
CA SER A 165 -11.25 5.21 -17.74
C SER A 165 -10.52 4.05 -18.45
N ASP A 166 -10.81 3.86 -19.74
CA ASP A 166 -10.17 2.81 -20.55
C ASP A 166 -8.62 2.87 -20.55
N PRO A 167 -7.97 4.06 -20.61
CA PRO A 167 -6.52 4.14 -20.53
C PRO A 167 -5.96 3.61 -19.20
N VAL A 168 -6.66 3.81 -18.08
CA VAL A 168 -6.26 3.22 -16.78
C VAL A 168 -6.34 1.71 -16.84
N GLY A 169 -7.43 1.15 -17.38
CA GLY A 169 -7.56 -0.30 -17.57
C GLY A 169 -6.46 -0.87 -18.47
N GLY A 170 -6.10 -0.16 -19.53
CA GLY A 170 -4.99 -0.52 -20.42
C GLY A 170 -3.63 -0.53 -19.72
N LEU A 171 -3.33 0.51 -18.93
CA LEU A 171 -2.10 0.58 -18.14
C LEU A 171 -2.05 -0.52 -17.08
N ALA A 172 -3.15 -0.75 -16.35
CA ALA A 172 -3.23 -1.82 -15.36
C ALA A 172 -2.96 -3.21 -15.97
N ALA A 173 -3.48 -3.48 -17.17
CA ALA A 173 -3.20 -4.72 -17.91
C ALA A 173 -1.72 -4.84 -18.32
N GLN A 174 -1.08 -3.73 -18.74
CA GLN A 174 0.36 -3.72 -19.03
C GLN A 174 1.18 -4.02 -17.78
N MET A 175 0.85 -3.40 -16.65
CA MET A 175 1.52 -3.66 -15.36
C MET A 175 1.36 -5.12 -14.94
N GLN A 176 0.15 -5.68 -15.06
CA GLN A 176 -0.11 -7.08 -14.75
C GLN A 176 0.73 -8.02 -15.61
N ALA A 177 0.81 -7.76 -16.92
CA ALA A 177 1.64 -8.52 -17.84
C ALA A 177 3.14 -8.40 -17.51
N PHE A 178 3.58 -7.19 -17.13
CA PHE A 178 4.97 -6.92 -16.71
C PHE A 178 5.36 -7.76 -15.50
N PHE A 179 4.53 -7.78 -14.45
CA PHE A 179 4.76 -8.57 -13.24
C PHE A 179 4.40 -10.06 -13.35
N ARG A 180 3.86 -10.49 -14.50
CA ARG A 180 3.45 -11.88 -14.79
C ARG A 180 2.47 -12.46 -13.75
N VAL A 181 1.45 -11.67 -13.43
CA VAL A 181 0.38 -12.08 -12.49
C VAL A 181 -0.80 -12.66 -13.29
N ASP A 182 -1.16 -13.92 -13.03
CA ASP A 182 -2.12 -14.68 -13.88
C ASP A 182 -3.58 -14.22 -13.79
N ALA A 183 -4.01 -13.65 -12.66
CA ALA A 183 -5.35 -13.09 -12.51
C ALA A 183 -5.29 -11.75 -11.75
N PRO A 184 -5.88 -10.67 -12.29
CA PRO A 184 -5.99 -9.44 -11.52
C PRO A 184 -6.99 -9.70 -10.38
N ALA A 185 -6.58 -9.45 -9.15
CA ALA A 185 -7.54 -9.33 -8.07
C ALA A 185 -8.36 -8.04 -8.26
N THR A 186 -9.63 -8.05 -7.84
CA THR A 186 -10.34 -6.79 -7.58
C THR A 186 -9.56 -6.03 -6.53
N PHE A 187 -9.10 -4.85 -6.90
CA PHE A 187 -8.23 -4.07 -6.04
C PHE A 187 -9.07 -3.09 -5.23
N GLN A 188 -9.06 -3.22 -3.90
CA GLN A 188 -9.95 -2.45 -3.03
C GLN A 188 -9.23 -1.24 -2.44
N VAL A 189 -9.71 -0.06 -2.79
CA VAL A 189 -9.23 1.21 -2.21
C VAL A 189 -10.19 1.64 -1.11
N ARG A 190 -9.65 1.99 0.06
CA ARG A 190 -10.41 2.44 1.22
C ARG A 190 -9.84 3.75 1.74
N PHE A 191 -10.66 4.78 1.79
CA PHE A 191 -10.31 5.99 2.54
C PHE A 191 -10.42 5.75 4.03
N LEU A 192 -9.46 6.26 4.78
CA LEU A 192 -9.40 6.22 6.24
C LEU A 192 -9.07 7.63 6.75
N TRP A 193 -9.70 8.00 7.86
CA TRP A 193 -9.45 9.30 8.47
C TRP A 193 -8.04 9.38 9.03
N TRP A 194 -7.42 10.52 8.78
CA TRP A 194 -6.08 10.87 9.23
C TRP A 194 -6.15 12.21 9.99
N PRO A 195 -5.55 12.31 11.19
CA PRO A 195 -5.64 13.51 12.02
C PRO A 195 -4.74 14.67 11.59
N ASP A 196 -3.71 14.41 10.78
CA ASP A 196 -2.71 15.42 10.43
C ASP A 196 -2.96 16.01 9.05
N ALA A 197 -3.35 17.29 9.02
CA ALA A 197 -3.70 17.99 7.78
C ALA A 197 -2.49 18.35 6.91
N THR A 198 -1.27 18.17 7.39
CA THR A 198 -0.05 18.56 6.66
C THR A 198 0.48 17.48 5.73
N GLN A 199 -0.01 16.25 5.85
CA GLN A 199 0.46 15.12 5.07
C GLN A 199 -0.67 14.12 4.82
N THR A 200 -0.64 13.51 3.65
CA THR A 200 -1.43 12.34 3.28
C THR A 200 -0.55 11.10 3.34
N GLN A 201 -1.16 9.92 3.40
CA GLN A 201 -0.42 8.66 3.34
C GLN A 201 -1.20 7.60 2.56
N ALA A 202 -0.49 6.74 1.84
CA ALA A 202 -1.04 5.51 1.31
C ALA A 202 -0.30 4.30 1.91
N LYS A 203 -1.03 3.19 2.13
CA LYS A 203 -0.43 1.91 2.53
C LYS A 203 -1.15 0.76 1.85
N LEU A 204 -0.39 -0.23 1.40
CA LEU A 204 -0.92 -1.52 0.98
C LEU A 204 -1.01 -2.48 2.17
N ARG A 205 -2.19 -3.06 2.42
CA ARG A 205 -2.44 -4.05 3.48
C ARG A 205 -3.47 -5.08 2.99
N ASP A 206 -3.13 -6.36 3.00
CA ASP A 206 -4.08 -7.46 2.86
C ASP A 206 -4.89 -7.41 1.54
N GLY A 207 -4.27 -6.88 0.48
CA GLY A 207 -4.94 -6.63 -0.81
C GLY A 207 -5.79 -5.36 -0.89
N TYR A 208 -5.67 -4.45 0.09
CA TYR A 208 -6.30 -3.14 0.11
C TYR A 208 -5.28 -2.00 0.05
N ILE A 209 -5.57 -0.95 -0.73
CA ILE A 209 -4.90 0.35 -0.59
C ILE A 209 -5.70 1.19 0.40
N PHE A 210 -5.05 1.56 1.48
CA PHE A 210 -5.57 2.49 2.46
C PHE A 210 -5.05 3.90 2.17
N LEU A 211 -5.98 4.82 1.90
CA LEU A 211 -5.70 6.23 1.67
C LEU A 211 -6.05 7.01 2.93
N PHE A 212 -5.02 7.46 3.64
CA PHE A 212 -5.12 8.21 4.88
C PHE A 212 -5.17 9.69 4.57
N SER A 213 -6.29 10.32 4.91
CA SER A 213 -6.50 11.73 4.60
C SER A 213 -7.44 12.43 5.57
N MET A 214 -7.35 13.76 5.60
CA MET A 214 -8.44 14.58 6.10
C MET A 214 -9.63 14.47 5.14
N PHE A 215 -10.84 14.61 5.68
CA PHE A 215 -12.08 14.39 4.92
C PHE A 215 -12.28 15.36 3.74
N ASP A 216 -11.67 16.53 3.81
CA ASP A 216 -11.76 17.65 2.88
C ASP A 216 -10.44 17.97 2.18
N ALA A 217 -9.40 17.13 2.35
CA ALA A 217 -8.15 17.33 1.63
C ALA A 217 -8.37 17.26 0.11
N GLU A 218 -7.73 18.18 -0.60
CA GLU A 218 -7.56 18.14 -2.05
C GLU A 218 -6.22 17.46 -2.33
N GLU A 219 -6.27 16.19 -2.70
CA GLU A 219 -5.11 15.39 -3.05
C GLU A 219 -5.43 14.61 -4.32
N ASP A 220 -4.44 14.47 -5.19
CA ASP A 220 -4.60 13.72 -6.41
C ASP A 220 -4.24 12.25 -6.20
N TRP A 221 -5.25 11.46 -5.83
CA TRP A 221 -5.07 10.08 -5.40
C TRP A 221 -4.81 9.07 -6.51
N ALA A 222 -5.15 9.37 -7.77
CA ALA A 222 -5.05 8.37 -8.83
C ALA A 222 -3.61 7.89 -9.11
N PRO A 223 -2.60 8.75 -9.28
CA PRO A 223 -1.21 8.30 -9.45
C PRO A 223 -0.70 7.54 -8.21
N ILE A 224 -1.14 7.93 -7.01
CA ILE A 224 -0.82 7.23 -5.75
C ILE A 224 -1.42 5.81 -5.76
N VAL A 225 -2.68 5.66 -6.15
CA VAL A 225 -3.32 4.33 -6.25
C VAL A 225 -2.62 3.46 -7.28
N MET A 226 -2.24 4.02 -8.42
CA MET A 226 -1.53 3.25 -9.46
C MET A 226 -0.10 2.88 -9.03
N HIS A 227 0.58 3.74 -8.26
CA HIS A 227 1.86 3.41 -7.60
C HIS A 227 1.72 2.21 -6.67
N GLU A 228 0.76 2.25 -5.75
CA GLU A 228 0.52 1.14 -4.81
C GLU A 228 0.00 -0.13 -5.51
N TYR A 229 -0.75 0.01 -6.60
CA TYR A 229 -1.14 -1.12 -7.43
C TYR A 229 0.07 -1.84 -8.05
N SER A 230 1.13 -1.10 -8.39
CA SER A 230 2.40 -1.69 -8.82
C SER A 230 3.02 -2.55 -7.72
N HIS A 231 3.04 -2.08 -6.48
CA HIS A 231 3.51 -2.85 -5.32
C HIS A 231 2.71 -4.12 -5.12
N PHE A 232 1.38 -4.02 -5.24
CA PHE A 232 0.49 -5.19 -5.14
C PHE A 232 0.76 -6.25 -6.21
N LEU A 233 1.03 -5.83 -7.45
CA LEU A 233 1.39 -6.74 -8.53
C LEU A 233 2.80 -7.31 -8.33
N SER A 234 3.76 -6.49 -7.87
CA SER A 234 5.12 -6.93 -7.51
C SER A 234 5.11 -8.03 -6.45
N ALA A 235 4.28 -7.89 -5.42
CA ALA A 235 4.11 -8.91 -4.38
C ALA A 235 3.50 -10.22 -4.91
N GLY A 236 2.89 -10.19 -6.10
CA GLY A 236 2.30 -11.35 -6.76
C GLY A 236 3.15 -12.08 -7.76
N GLN A 237 4.38 -11.63 -7.97
CA GLN A 237 5.32 -12.29 -8.87
C GLN A 237 5.51 -13.77 -8.47
N PRO A 238 5.72 -14.67 -9.45
CA PRO A 238 6.15 -16.03 -9.16
C PRO A 238 7.42 -16.02 -8.27
N PRO A 239 7.45 -16.75 -7.14
CA PRO A 239 8.56 -16.65 -6.18
C PRO A 239 9.94 -16.90 -6.79
N ALA A 240 10.04 -17.85 -7.73
CA ALA A 240 11.29 -18.15 -8.44
C ALA A 240 11.80 -17.00 -9.31
N GLN A 241 10.88 -16.30 -10.00
CA GLN A 241 11.23 -15.12 -10.81
C GLN A 241 11.70 -13.99 -9.92
N ARG A 242 10.93 -13.67 -8.88
CA ARG A 242 11.25 -12.59 -7.95
C ARG A 242 12.63 -12.79 -7.32
N LYS A 243 12.91 -14.01 -6.85
CA LYS A 243 14.22 -14.35 -6.30
C LYS A 243 15.35 -14.15 -7.32
N ALA A 244 15.18 -14.66 -8.54
CA ALA A 244 16.18 -14.51 -9.59
C ALA A 244 16.45 -13.03 -9.95
N LEU A 245 15.40 -12.20 -9.99
CA LEU A 245 15.53 -10.76 -10.24
C LEU A 245 16.26 -10.04 -9.10
N ALA A 246 15.92 -10.37 -7.85
CA ALA A 246 16.54 -9.80 -6.67
C ALA A 246 18.04 -10.14 -6.61
N GLU A 247 18.41 -11.39 -6.87
CA GLU A 247 19.81 -11.84 -6.96
C GLU A 247 20.55 -11.14 -8.10
N ALA A 248 19.95 -11.07 -9.29
CA ALA A 248 20.56 -10.39 -10.44
C ALA A 248 20.79 -8.89 -10.17
N PHE A 249 19.80 -8.21 -9.60
CA PHE A 249 19.90 -6.78 -9.30
C PHE A 249 20.93 -6.49 -8.20
N THR A 250 20.93 -7.26 -7.11
CA THR A 250 21.89 -7.04 -6.01
C THR A 250 23.33 -7.38 -6.41
N ALA A 251 23.54 -8.21 -7.42
CA ALA A 251 24.86 -8.40 -8.03
C ALA A 251 25.33 -7.17 -8.83
N LEU A 252 24.41 -6.41 -9.44
CA LEU A 252 24.69 -5.17 -10.16
C LEU A 252 24.86 -3.97 -9.22
N CYS A 253 24.04 -3.92 -8.16
CA CYS A 253 24.03 -2.87 -7.15
C CYS A 253 24.09 -3.45 -5.72
N PRO A 254 25.28 -3.87 -5.24
CA PRO A 254 25.42 -4.40 -3.88
C PRO A 254 25.04 -3.38 -2.80
N ALA A 255 25.25 -2.08 -3.07
CA ALA A 255 24.89 -0.98 -2.18
C ALA A 255 23.37 -0.86 -1.93
N ALA A 256 22.52 -1.48 -2.76
CA ALA A 256 21.08 -1.53 -2.53
C ALA A 256 20.72 -2.10 -1.14
N LEU A 257 21.50 -3.08 -0.67
CA LEU A 257 21.26 -3.77 0.59
C LEU A 257 21.69 -2.97 1.82
N THR A 258 22.42 -1.87 1.64
CA THR A 258 22.85 -0.99 2.75
C THR A 258 21.93 0.21 2.92
N LEU A 259 20.96 0.40 2.02
CA LEU A 259 19.92 1.41 2.18
C LEU A 259 19.08 1.14 3.43
N ARG A 260 18.64 2.21 4.09
CA ARG A 260 17.71 2.12 5.23
C ARG A 260 16.43 1.35 4.86
N ASN A 261 15.94 1.55 3.63
CA ASN A 261 14.89 0.75 3.03
C ASN A 261 15.39 0.23 1.67
N PRO A 262 15.76 -1.05 1.56
CA PRO A 262 16.25 -1.63 0.30
C PRO A 262 15.21 -1.62 -0.84
N LEU A 263 13.91 -1.46 -0.56
CA LEU A 263 12.88 -1.28 -1.59
C LEU A 263 13.13 -0.05 -2.46
N ASN A 264 13.77 0.99 -1.90
CA ASN A 264 14.13 2.22 -2.60
C ASN A 264 15.14 1.99 -3.74
N ALA A 265 15.76 0.82 -3.83
CA ALA A 265 16.71 0.50 -4.88
C ALA A 265 16.06 -0.04 -6.16
N LEU A 266 14.93 -0.76 -6.05
CA LEU A 266 14.32 -1.42 -7.22
C LEU A 266 12.79 -1.36 -7.22
N GLU A 267 12.12 -1.86 -6.19
CA GLU A 267 10.66 -1.94 -6.19
C GLU A 267 9.98 -0.55 -6.22
N GLU A 268 10.44 0.40 -5.40
CA GLU A 268 9.90 1.78 -5.42
C GLU A 268 10.15 2.48 -6.77
N PRO A 269 11.35 2.42 -7.38
CA PRO A 269 11.56 2.88 -8.75
C PRO A 269 10.60 2.30 -9.79
N LEU A 270 10.32 0.99 -9.72
CA LEU A 270 9.37 0.33 -10.62
C LEU A 270 7.94 0.84 -10.40
N ALA A 271 7.54 1.06 -9.15
CA ALA A 271 6.23 1.62 -8.81
C ALA A 271 6.08 3.07 -9.26
N ILE A 272 7.11 3.91 -9.11
CA ILE A 272 7.11 5.28 -9.65
C ILE A 272 7.03 5.25 -11.18
N TYR A 273 7.83 4.40 -11.82
CA TYR A 273 7.86 4.29 -13.28
C TYR A 273 6.50 3.91 -13.87
N TRP A 274 5.86 2.87 -13.34
CA TRP A 274 4.58 2.38 -13.83
C TRP A 274 3.39 3.21 -13.34
N GLY A 275 3.32 3.45 -12.04
CA GLY A 275 2.16 4.03 -11.38
C GLY A 275 2.08 5.55 -11.45
N GLN A 276 3.21 6.23 -11.64
CA GLN A 276 3.24 7.70 -11.73
C GLN A 276 3.68 8.16 -13.13
N TYR A 277 4.89 7.81 -13.57
CA TYR A 277 5.43 8.30 -14.84
C TYR A 277 4.62 7.84 -16.07
N ARG A 278 4.40 6.54 -16.21
CA ARG A 278 3.56 6.02 -17.32
C ARG A 278 2.10 6.40 -17.17
N PHE A 279 1.59 6.52 -15.94
CA PHE A 279 0.23 7.00 -15.71
C PHE A 279 0.03 8.44 -16.23
N GLU A 280 0.89 9.39 -15.84
CA GLU A 280 0.79 10.77 -16.35
C GLU A 280 0.87 10.83 -17.88
N GLN A 281 1.79 10.08 -18.48
CA GLN A 281 2.00 10.09 -19.93
C GLN A 281 0.89 9.38 -20.72
N GLU A 282 0.58 8.13 -20.38
CA GLU A 282 -0.30 7.26 -21.18
C GLU A 282 -1.78 7.46 -20.85
N VAL A 283 -2.11 7.86 -19.62
CA VAL A 283 -3.50 8.06 -19.18
C VAL A 283 -3.90 9.52 -19.28
N ARG A 284 -3.05 10.44 -18.81
CA ARG A 284 -3.38 11.87 -18.74
C ARG A 284 -2.86 12.67 -19.93
N GLY A 285 -1.86 12.14 -20.66
CA GLY A 285 -1.21 12.87 -21.75
C GLY A 285 -0.28 13.98 -21.26
N ASP A 286 0.07 13.94 -19.98
CA ASP A 286 0.92 14.93 -19.29
C ASP A 286 2.36 14.40 -19.14
N THR A 287 3.28 15.31 -18.80
CA THR A 287 4.69 14.97 -18.61
C THR A 287 5.16 15.35 -17.21
N LEU A 288 5.68 14.36 -16.48
CA LEU A 288 6.45 14.63 -15.28
C LEU A 288 7.79 15.28 -15.65
N SER A 289 8.03 16.47 -15.10
CA SER A 289 9.29 17.20 -15.28
C SER A 289 10.45 16.41 -14.66
N PRO A 290 11.54 16.13 -15.40
CA PRO A 290 12.73 15.48 -14.84
C PRO A 290 13.39 16.29 -13.71
N GLU A 291 13.21 17.62 -13.71
CA GLU A 291 13.74 18.55 -12.72
C GLU A 291 12.96 18.50 -11.39
N SER A 292 11.69 18.07 -11.42
CA SER A 292 10.86 17.90 -10.23
C SER A 292 11.17 16.58 -9.50
N SER A 293 11.00 16.55 -8.18
CA SER A 293 11.02 15.28 -7.44
C SER A 293 9.71 14.53 -7.65
N TRP A 294 9.77 13.34 -8.24
CA TRP A 294 8.63 12.41 -8.38
C TRP A 294 8.39 11.66 -7.07
N TYR A 295 9.43 11.49 -6.24
CA TYR A 295 9.31 10.82 -4.95
C TYR A 295 10.21 11.43 -3.88
N ILE A 296 9.79 11.28 -2.61
CA ILE A 296 10.50 11.88 -1.47
C ILE A 296 11.86 11.22 -1.19
N GLN A 297 12.01 9.93 -1.53
CA GLN A 297 13.28 9.21 -1.36
C GLN A 297 14.19 9.44 -2.58
N PRO A 298 15.33 10.14 -2.44
CA PRO A 298 16.14 10.56 -3.59
C PRO A 298 16.66 9.42 -4.45
N HIS A 299 17.06 8.30 -3.83
CA HIS A 299 17.56 7.13 -4.57
C HIS A 299 16.46 6.52 -5.46
N ALA A 300 15.24 6.38 -4.92
CA ALA A 300 14.12 5.81 -5.65
C ALA A 300 13.69 6.73 -6.80
N ASP A 301 13.64 8.05 -6.55
CA ASP A 301 13.37 9.08 -7.57
C ASP A 301 14.36 9.03 -8.74
N GLN A 302 15.67 8.99 -8.43
CA GLN A 302 16.72 8.95 -9.44
C GLN A 302 16.67 7.66 -10.28
N ALA A 303 16.49 6.50 -9.64
CA ALA A 303 16.36 5.24 -10.35
C ALA A 303 15.09 5.21 -11.23
N ALA A 304 13.97 5.74 -10.77
CA ALA A 304 12.74 5.83 -11.57
C ALA A 304 12.94 6.70 -12.82
N LYS A 305 13.69 7.81 -12.70
CA LYS A 305 14.05 8.67 -13.83
C LYS A 305 15.02 7.99 -14.79
N ALA A 306 15.97 7.20 -14.28
CA ALA A 306 16.85 6.39 -15.13
C ALA A 306 16.05 5.35 -15.93
N LEU A 307 15.05 4.70 -15.31
CA LEU A 307 14.11 3.82 -15.99
C LEU A 307 13.31 4.56 -17.07
N ALA A 308 12.77 5.74 -16.76
CA ALA A 308 12.02 6.58 -17.71
C ALA A 308 12.88 7.05 -18.89
N ALA A 309 14.16 7.37 -18.66
CA ALA A 309 15.09 7.76 -19.71
C ALA A 309 15.45 6.59 -20.64
N ALA A 310 15.65 5.39 -20.08
CA ALA A 310 15.96 4.18 -20.84
C ALA A 310 14.73 3.63 -21.59
N PHE A 311 13.54 3.79 -21.00
CA PHE A 311 12.26 3.25 -21.50
C PHE A 311 11.17 4.32 -21.47
N PRO A 312 11.19 5.31 -22.38
CA PRO A 312 10.20 6.37 -22.41
C PRO A 312 8.79 5.81 -22.67
N ALA A 313 7.77 6.45 -22.12
CA ALA A 313 6.36 6.03 -22.27
C ALA A 313 5.88 6.02 -23.74
N THR A 314 6.51 6.82 -24.60
CA THR A 314 6.25 6.84 -26.06
C THR A 314 6.83 5.63 -26.80
N GLY A 315 7.66 4.82 -26.13
CA GLY A 315 8.27 3.60 -26.65
C GLY A 315 7.75 2.33 -25.96
N PRO A 316 8.26 1.16 -26.38
CA PRO A 316 7.87 -0.11 -25.78
C PRO A 316 8.25 -0.15 -24.29
N ALA A 317 7.35 -0.70 -23.48
CA ALA A 317 7.63 -0.99 -22.08
C ALA A 317 8.75 -2.04 -21.93
N PRO A 318 9.58 -1.93 -20.88
CA PRO A 318 10.61 -2.92 -20.60
C PRO A 318 9.99 -4.26 -20.22
N ARG A 319 10.76 -5.33 -20.36
CA ARG A 319 10.42 -6.64 -19.79
C ARG A 319 10.99 -6.75 -18.38
N LEU A 320 10.24 -7.38 -17.48
CA LEU A 320 10.73 -7.72 -16.14
C LEU A 320 11.66 -8.94 -16.22
N GLU A 321 12.91 -8.68 -16.58
CA GLU A 321 13.98 -9.67 -16.70
C GLU A 321 15.35 -9.02 -16.43
N ALA A 322 16.36 -9.85 -16.19
CA ALA A 322 17.73 -9.34 -16.04
C ALA A 322 18.24 -8.72 -17.35
N GLY A 323 19.09 -7.69 -17.23
CA GLY A 323 19.63 -6.93 -18.36
C GLY A 323 19.14 -5.48 -18.36
N PRO A 324 18.71 -4.90 -19.49
CA PRO A 324 18.53 -3.46 -19.66
C PRO A 324 17.68 -2.75 -18.60
N LEU A 325 16.61 -3.40 -18.11
CA LEU A 325 15.78 -2.86 -17.04
C LEU A 325 16.56 -2.72 -15.72
N LEU A 326 17.22 -3.80 -15.29
CA LEU A 326 17.97 -3.80 -14.04
C LEU A 326 19.23 -2.93 -14.15
N ASP A 327 19.87 -2.88 -15.32
CA ASP A 327 21.03 -2.02 -15.58
C ASP A 327 20.65 -0.54 -15.46
N ALA A 328 19.49 -0.14 -16.01
CA ALA A 328 18.98 1.22 -15.89
C ALA A 328 18.63 1.58 -14.44
N ALA A 329 17.94 0.69 -13.69
CA ALA A 329 17.67 0.93 -12.28
C ALA A 329 18.97 0.99 -11.44
N ALA A 330 19.96 0.14 -11.75
CA ALA A 330 21.22 0.07 -11.04
C ALA A 330 22.18 1.22 -11.38
N SER A 331 21.95 1.97 -12.46
CA SER A 331 22.88 3.02 -12.93
C SER A 331 23.10 4.15 -11.92
N VAL A 332 22.19 4.31 -10.95
CA VAL A 332 22.28 5.33 -9.90
C VAL A 332 23.08 4.84 -8.67
N CYS A 333 23.46 3.57 -8.65
CA CYS A 333 24.29 3.01 -7.60
C CYS A 333 25.75 3.42 -7.81
N ALA A 334 26.40 3.92 -6.76
CA ALA A 334 27.77 4.42 -6.81
C ALA A 334 28.80 3.41 -7.36
N ASP A 335 28.51 2.11 -7.23
CA ASP A 335 29.38 1.00 -7.67
C ASP A 335 28.77 0.19 -8.84
N ALA A 336 27.82 0.74 -9.58
CA ALA A 336 27.23 0.06 -10.74
C ALA A 336 28.35 -0.34 -11.71
N LYS A 337 28.56 -1.66 -11.88
CA LYS A 337 29.57 -2.16 -12.82
C LYS A 337 29.09 -1.82 -14.23
N VAL A 338 29.62 -0.73 -14.78
CA VAL A 338 29.55 -0.45 -16.22
C VAL A 338 30.16 -1.66 -16.92
N LYS A 339 29.33 -2.43 -17.63
CA LYS A 339 29.79 -3.50 -18.51
C LYS A 339 29.99 -2.99 -19.92
#